data_AF-A0A068RCH8-F1
#
_entry.id   AF-A0A068RCH8-F1
#
_cell.length_a   1.000
_cell.length_b   1.000
_cell.length_c   1.000
_cell.angle_alpha   90.00
_cell.angle_beta   90.00
_cell.angle_gamma   90.00
#
_symmetry.space_group_name_H-M   'P 1'
#
loop_
_entity.id
_entity.type
_entity.pdbx_description
1 polymer ?
#
loop_
_entity_poly.entity_id
_entity_poly.type
_entity_poly.pdbx_seq_one_letter_code
_entity_poly.pdbx_strand_id
1 'polypeptide(L)'
;MINAAERKRMQRQRDKEAGITTITLRLDSQEMAMLLEGCAERRIARQPYDVTEYLIGLIRQDNKLLCKQLADLRKSSCGKCGDTLPGDPRGCCMQGDSACWQTSGYKRLMLSTL
;
A
#
# COMPACT_ATOMS: atom_id res chain seq x y z
N MET A 1 27.37 -26.40 17.75
CA MET A 1 26.07 -26.63 17.09
C MET A 1 25.26 -25.35 17.25
N ILE A 2 24.91 -24.66 16.17
CA ILE A 2 24.15 -23.40 16.26
C ILE A 2 22.70 -23.73 16.59
N ASN A 3 22.16 -23.17 17.66
CA ASN A 3 20.79 -23.48 18.10
C ASN A 3 19.75 -22.75 17.21
N ALA A 4 18.47 -23.15 17.32
CA ALA A 4 17.41 -22.58 16.47
C ALA A 4 17.22 -21.07 16.65
N ALA A 5 17.50 -20.54 17.84
CA ALA A 5 17.42 -19.12 18.14
C ALA A 5 18.55 -18.32 17.49
N GLU A 6 19.79 -18.85 17.53
CA GLU A 6 20.96 -18.27 16.87
C GLU A 6 20.79 -18.26 15.35
N ARG A 7 20.21 -19.31 14.75
CA ARG A 7 19.88 -19.33 13.31
C ARG A 7 18.89 -18.22 12.93
N LYS A 8 17.81 -18.05 13.71
CA LYS A 8 16.85 -16.96 13.48
C LYS A 8 17.46 -15.58 13.69
N ARG A 9 18.36 -15.42 14.67
CA ARG A 9 19.09 -14.17 14.92
C ARG A 9 20.03 -13.82 13.77
N MET A 10 20.78 -14.80 13.27
CA MET A 10 21.65 -14.66 12.10
C MET A 10 20.86 -14.29 10.84
N GLN A 11 19.68 -14.91 10.63
CA GLN A 11 18.80 -14.57 9.52
C GLN A 11 18.31 -13.11 9.62
N ARG A 12 17.81 -12.70 10.78
CA ARG A 12 17.36 -11.31 11.00
C ARG A 12 18.49 -10.30 10.82
N GLN A 13 19.71 -10.65 11.21
CA GLN A 13 20.88 -9.78 11.03
C GLN A 13 21.21 -9.60 9.53
N ARG A 14 21.21 -10.70 8.76
CA ARG A 14 21.41 -10.66 7.31
C ARG A 14 20.31 -9.89 6.59
N ASP A 15 19.06 -10.12 6.98
CA ASP A 15 17.91 -9.41 6.42
C ASP A 15 18.04 -7.90 6.70
N LYS A 16 18.40 -7.52 7.93
CA LYS A 16 18.64 -6.12 8.31
C LYS A 16 19.77 -5.48 7.50
N GLU A 17 20.89 -6.19 7.30
CA GLU A 17 22.00 -5.73 6.46
C GLU A 17 21.60 -5.57 5.00
N ALA A 18 20.71 -6.42 4.50
CA ALA A 18 20.13 -6.33 3.16
C ALA A 18 18.97 -5.31 3.04
N GLY A 19 18.61 -4.62 4.12
CA GLY A 19 17.45 -3.70 4.16
C GLY A 19 16.10 -4.41 4.04
N ILE A 20 16.05 -5.73 4.19
CA ILE A 20 14.84 -6.54 4.15
C ILE A 20 14.12 -6.42 5.49
N THR A 21 12.86 -6.00 5.44
CA THR A 21 11.98 -5.95 6.60
C THR A 21 10.92 -7.04 6.48
N THR A 22 10.91 -7.98 7.43
CA THR A 22 9.91 -9.05 7.47
C THR A 22 8.64 -8.56 8.14
N ILE A 23 7.52 -8.66 7.42
CA ILE A 23 6.17 -8.35 7.93
C ILE A 23 5.45 -9.66 8.23
N THR A 24 4.80 -9.75 9.39
CA THR A 24 3.95 -10.90 9.75
C THR A 24 2.49 -10.43 9.77
N LEU A 25 1.64 -11.13 9.03
CA LEU A 25 0.21 -10.83 8.90
C LEU A 25 -0.62 -11.91 9.59
N ARG A 26 -1.74 -11.50 10.19
CA ARG A 26 -2.77 -12.41 10.66
C ARG A 26 -3.98 -12.20 9.76
N LEU A 27 -4.33 -13.23 9.02
CA LEU A 27 -5.47 -13.23 8.12
C LEU A 27 -6.52 -14.17 8.68
N ASP A 28 -7.79 -13.79 8.56
CA ASP A 28 -8.87 -14.74 8.79
C ASP A 28 -9.02 -15.72 7.60
N SER A 29 -9.92 -16.69 7.73
CA SER A 29 -10.12 -17.69 6.68
C SER A 29 -10.69 -17.11 5.39
N GLN A 30 -11.44 -16.01 5.48
CA GLN A 30 -12.03 -15.34 4.33
C GLN A 30 -10.95 -14.58 3.55
N GLU A 31 -10.12 -13.80 4.24
CA GLU A 31 -9.00 -13.06 3.66
C GLU A 31 -7.97 -14.01 3.02
N MET A 32 -7.69 -15.14 3.66
CA MET A 32 -6.80 -16.15 3.08
C MET A 32 -7.38 -16.77 1.80
N ALA A 33 -8.70 -16.99 1.74
CA ALA A 33 -9.36 -17.48 0.53
C ALA A 33 -9.27 -16.46 -0.60
N MET A 34 -9.53 -15.17 -0.33
CA MET A 34 -9.39 -14.08 -1.31
C MET A 34 -7.96 -14.00 -1.87
N LEU A 35 -6.95 -14.21 -1.01
CA LEU A 35 -5.55 -14.19 -1.39
C LEU A 35 -5.21 -15.32 -2.37
N LEU A 36 -5.64 -16.54 -2.06
CA LEU A 36 -5.39 -17.72 -2.90
C LEU A 36 -6.14 -17.66 -4.23
N GLU A 37 -7.38 -17.19 -4.22
CA GLU A 37 -8.15 -16.95 -5.45
C GLU A 37 -7.44 -15.93 -6.34
N GLY A 38 -7.01 -14.79 -5.77
CA GLY A 38 -6.25 -13.78 -6.48
C GLY A 38 -4.94 -14.30 -7.10
N CYS A 39 -4.24 -15.20 -6.41
CA CYS A 39 -3.03 -15.85 -6.94
C CYS A 39 -3.29 -16.68 -8.20
N ALA A 40 -4.43 -17.38 -8.26
CA ALA A 40 -4.81 -18.23 -9.38
C ALA A 40 -5.39 -17.42 -10.55
N GLU A 41 -6.39 -16.57 -10.27
CA GLU A 41 -7.16 -15.85 -11.28
C GLU A 41 -6.32 -14.86 -12.07
N ARG A 42 -5.36 -14.19 -11.42
CA ARG A 42 -4.50 -13.21 -12.11
C ARG A 42 -3.43 -13.84 -12.99
N ARG A 43 -3.28 -15.17 -12.94
CA ARG A 43 -2.25 -15.91 -13.70
C ARG A 43 -2.87 -17.03 -14.54
N ILE A 44 -3.82 -16.64 -15.39
CA ILE A 44 -4.57 -17.52 -16.30
C ILE A 44 -3.63 -18.44 -17.11
N ALA A 45 -3.98 -19.73 -17.13
CA ALA A 45 -3.28 -20.80 -17.88
C ALA A 45 -1.80 -20.98 -17.52
N ARG A 46 -1.40 -20.55 -16.32
CA ARG A 46 -0.05 -20.71 -15.79
C ARG A 46 -0.13 -21.14 -14.33
N GLN A 47 1.01 -21.53 -13.75
CA GLN A 47 1.07 -21.82 -12.32
C GLN A 47 0.70 -20.56 -11.52
N PRO A 48 -0.18 -20.64 -10.51
CA PRO A 48 -0.52 -19.52 -9.63
C PRO A 48 0.71 -18.85 -9.01
N TYR A 49 0.56 -17.61 -8.59
CA TYR A 49 1.59 -16.93 -7.80
C TYR A 49 1.83 -17.64 -6.46
N ASP A 50 3.08 -17.63 -5.98
CA ASP A 50 3.32 -17.80 -4.55
C ASP A 50 2.69 -16.64 -3.78
N VAL A 51 2.20 -16.89 -2.56
CA VAL A 51 1.57 -15.87 -1.73
C VAL A 51 2.48 -14.65 -1.53
N THR A 52 3.78 -14.88 -1.30
CA THR A 52 4.76 -13.80 -1.10
C THR A 52 4.94 -12.98 -2.37
N GLU A 53 5.06 -13.65 -3.52
CA GLU A 53 5.18 -13.00 -4.82
C GLU A 53 3.95 -12.14 -5.12
N TYR A 54 2.77 -12.68 -4.85
CA TYR A 54 1.51 -12.00 -5.07
C TYR A 54 1.38 -10.74 -4.22
N LEU A 55 1.65 -10.83 -2.90
CA LEU A 55 1.60 -9.68 -1.99
C LEU A 55 2.61 -8.59 -2.36
N ILE A 56 3.85 -8.96 -2.70
CA ILE A 56 4.86 -7.99 -3.17
C ILE A 56 4.40 -7.33 -4.48
N GLY A 57 3.80 -8.11 -5.38
CA GLY A 57 3.22 -7.62 -6.62
C GLY A 57 2.11 -6.59 -6.38
N LEU A 58 1.19 -6.87 -5.46
CA LEU A 58 0.11 -5.96 -5.08
C LEU A 58 0.64 -4.65 -4.50
N ILE A 59 1.62 -4.69 -3.60
CA ILE A 59 2.26 -3.48 -3.05
C ILE A 59 2.84 -2.60 -4.16
N ARG A 60 3.53 -3.22 -5.14
CA ARG A 60 4.11 -2.49 -6.28
C ARG A 60 3.04 -1.89 -7.18
N GLN A 61 1.96 -2.62 -7.45
CA GLN A 61 0.84 -2.15 -8.26
C GLN A 61 0.12 -0.98 -7.60
N ASP A 62 -0.18 -1.10 -6.30
CA ASP A 62 -0.82 -0.07 -5.51
C ASP A 62 0.04 1.20 -5.47
N ASN A 63 1.34 1.08 -5.17
CA ASN A 63 2.25 2.23 -5.17
C ASN A 63 2.29 2.93 -6.54
N LYS A 64 2.32 2.16 -7.65
CA LYS A 64 2.28 2.73 -9.00
C LYS A 64 0.97 3.49 -9.27
N LEU A 65 -0.16 2.94 -8.83
CA LEU A 65 -1.47 3.58 -8.94
C LEU A 65 -1.52 4.87 -8.14
N LEU A 66 -1.10 4.83 -6.87
CA LEU A 66 -1.07 6.00 -6.00
C LEU A 66 -0.15 7.10 -6.56
N CYS A 67 1.05 6.76 -7.03
CA CYS A 67 1.93 7.73 -7.70
C CYS A 67 1.25 8.42 -8.88
N LYS A 68 0.50 7.65 -9.70
CA LYS A 68 -0.25 8.21 -10.83
C LYS A 68 -1.35 9.16 -10.35
N GLN A 69 -2.16 8.74 -9.38
CA GLN A 69 -3.23 9.57 -8.82
C GLN A 69 -2.68 10.88 -8.24
N LEU A 70 -1.57 10.82 -7.50
CA LEU A 70 -0.91 12.00 -6.96
C LEU A 70 -0.35 12.91 -8.06
N ALA A 71 0.26 12.34 -9.11
CA ALA A 71 0.75 13.11 -10.25
C ALA A 71 -0.40 13.82 -10.98
N ASP A 72 -1.55 13.17 -11.12
CA ASP A 72 -2.74 13.79 -11.71
C ASP A 72 -3.33 14.89 -10.82
N LEU A 73 -3.37 14.69 -9.51
CA LEU A 73 -3.83 15.73 -8.57
C LEU A 73 -2.92 16.95 -8.55
N ARG A 74 -1.60 16.77 -8.63
CA ARG A 74 -0.62 17.88 -8.64
C ARG A 74 -0.75 18.82 -9.84
N LYS A 75 -1.55 18.47 -10.87
CA LYS A 75 -1.89 19.35 -12.00
C LYS A 75 -2.95 20.39 -11.63
N SER A 76 -3.55 20.29 -10.45
CA SER A 76 -4.63 21.15 -9.98
C SER A 76 -4.30 21.72 -8.61
N SER A 77 -4.96 22.81 -8.27
CA SER A 77 -4.87 23.47 -6.97
C SER A 77 -6.20 23.41 -6.22
N CYS A 78 -6.14 23.59 -4.91
CA CYS A 78 -7.30 23.73 -4.06
C CYS A 78 -8.05 25.00 -4.42
N GLY A 79 -9.37 24.89 -4.64
CA GLY A 79 -10.21 26.04 -4.99
C GLY A 79 -10.35 27.08 -3.88
N LYS A 80 -9.91 26.77 -2.65
CA LYS A 80 -9.98 27.68 -1.50
C LYS A 80 -8.63 28.26 -1.08
N CYS A 81 -7.65 27.43 -0.72
CA CYS A 81 -6.34 27.91 -0.28
C CYS A 81 -5.35 28.14 -1.43
N GLY A 82 -5.63 27.64 -2.64
CA GLY A 82 -4.73 27.74 -3.79
C GLY A 82 -3.56 26.76 -3.79
N ASP A 83 -3.34 25.99 -2.72
CA ASP A 83 -2.26 25.00 -2.64
C ASP A 83 -2.40 23.90 -3.69
N THR A 84 -1.26 23.36 -4.13
CA THR A 84 -1.24 22.21 -5.04
C THR A 84 -1.82 20.97 -4.36
N LEU A 85 -2.73 20.26 -5.03
CA LEU A 85 -3.37 19.07 -4.46
C LEU A 85 -2.37 17.91 -4.33
N PRO A 86 -2.52 17.03 -3.30
CA PRO A 86 -3.57 17.04 -2.27
C PRO A 86 -3.35 18.05 -1.12
N GLY A 87 -2.26 18.83 -1.13
CA GLY A 87 -1.88 19.77 -0.07
C GLY A 87 -1.08 19.10 1.07
N ASP A 88 -0.96 19.79 2.20
CA ASP A 88 -0.27 19.29 3.40
C ASP A 88 -0.98 18.04 3.96
N PRO A 89 -0.26 16.92 4.21
CA PRO A 89 -0.79 15.75 4.91
C PRO A 89 -1.37 16.03 6.30
N ARG A 90 -0.97 17.11 6.97
CA ARG A 90 -1.51 17.54 8.27
C ARG A 90 -2.89 18.19 8.18
N GLY A 91 -3.37 18.47 6.98
CA GLY A 91 -4.65 19.14 6.75
C GLY A 91 -4.49 20.55 6.19
N CYS A 92 -5.45 20.96 5.37
CA CYS A 92 -5.59 22.31 4.88
C CYS A 92 -6.23 23.17 5.98
N CYS A 93 -5.74 24.39 6.18
CA CYS A 93 -6.32 25.34 7.13
C CYS A 93 -7.80 25.70 6.83
N MET A 94 -8.27 25.43 5.61
CA MET A 94 -9.64 25.68 5.14
C MET A 94 -10.47 24.40 5.03
N GLN A 95 -10.02 23.29 5.62
CA GLN A 95 -10.76 22.03 5.63
C GLN A 95 -12.12 22.21 6.33
N GLY A 96 -13.19 21.72 5.69
CA GLY A 96 -14.58 21.96 6.10
C GLY A 96 -15.33 22.89 5.14
N ASP A 97 -14.63 23.75 4.40
CA ASP A 97 -15.23 24.53 3.31
C ASP A 97 -15.51 23.62 2.10
N SER A 98 -16.68 23.78 1.46
CA SER A 98 -17.08 23.03 0.28
C SER A 98 -16.13 23.19 -0.92
N ALA A 99 -15.43 24.33 -1.02
CA ALA A 99 -14.45 24.62 -2.07
C ALA A 99 -13.05 24.07 -1.75
N CYS A 100 -12.81 23.62 -0.51
CA CYS A 100 -11.56 22.99 -0.13
C CYS A 100 -11.53 21.53 -0.60
N TRP A 101 -10.51 21.18 -1.39
CA TRP A 101 -10.40 19.82 -1.92
C TRP A 101 -10.24 18.77 -0.82
N GLN A 102 -9.53 19.07 0.27
CA GLN A 102 -9.36 18.11 1.37
C GLN A 102 -10.65 17.84 2.16
N THR A 103 -11.71 18.63 1.99
CA THR A 103 -13.01 18.38 2.64
C THR A 103 -13.67 17.09 2.13
N SER A 104 -13.53 16.78 0.84
CA SER A 104 -14.18 15.62 0.22
C SER A 104 -13.33 14.86 -0.79
N GLY A 105 -12.37 15.54 -1.43
CA GLY A 105 -11.49 15.00 -2.46
C GLY A 105 -10.50 13.94 -1.96
N TYR A 106 -10.12 13.98 -0.67
CA TYR A 106 -9.25 12.96 -0.06
C TYR A 106 -9.82 11.54 -0.18
N LYS A 107 -11.16 11.40 -0.24
CA LYS A 107 -11.86 10.12 -0.47
C LYS A 107 -11.44 9.44 -1.77
N ARG A 108 -10.94 10.21 -2.76
CA ARG A 108 -10.42 9.66 -4.02
C ARG A 108 -9.11 8.88 -3.86
N LEU A 109 -8.39 9.11 -2.77
CA LEU A 109 -7.13 8.42 -2.43
C LEU A 109 -7.31 7.37 -1.34
N MET A 110 -8.48 7.30 -0.68
CA MET A 110 -8.72 6.30 0.36
C MET A 110 -8.97 4.93 -0.24
N LEU A 111 -8.42 3.90 0.41
CA LEU A 111 -8.79 2.51 0.17
C LEU A 111 -10.21 2.30 0.69
N SER A 112 -11.13 1.90 -0.18
CA SER A 112 -12.57 1.80 0.14
C SER A 112 -12.97 0.53 0.89
N THR A 113 -12.04 -0.41 1.08
CA THR A 113 -12.29 -1.75 1.60
C THR A 113 -11.64 -2.00 2.97
N LEU A 114 -11.22 -0.92 3.65
CA LEU A 114 -10.67 -0.95 5.00
C LEU A 114 -11.74 -0.56 6.04
#